data_AF-A0A6J6KHV3-F1
#
_entry.id   AF-A0A6J6KHV3-F1
#
_cell.length_a   1.000
_cell.length_b   1.000
_cell.length_c   1.000
_cell.angle_alpha   90.00
_cell.angle_beta   90.00
_cell.angle_gamma   90.00
#
_symmetry.space_group_name_H-M   'P 1'
#
loop_
_entity.id
_entity.type
_entity.pdbx_description
1 polymer ?
#
loop_
_entity_poly.entity_id
_entity_poly.type
_entity_poly.pdbx_seq_one_letter_code
_entity_poly.pdbx_strand_id
1 'polypeptide(L)'
;MGFMGISEVRPEHMAPPAAKYAHAVKVDKADTFLFTSGVVPTMSDGTVPPSIEGQARVVWANLLELLKASEMGVSHIASMTTYVVAGDQLRERLDAVMGVRDEVMGDHRAASTLVTVPALARAEWLMEISLIAAK
;
A
#
# COMPACT_ATOMS: atom_id res chain seq x y z
N MET A 1 21.61 -20.00 -9.69
CA MET A 1 20.44 -19.27 -9.15
C MET A 1 20.89 -18.50 -7.91
N GLY A 2 20.78 -17.18 -7.89
CA GLY A 2 20.88 -16.46 -6.61
C GLY A 2 19.49 -16.05 -6.15
N PHE A 3 19.32 -15.90 -4.84
CA PHE A 3 18.04 -15.55 -4.24
C PHE A 3 17.49 -14.24 -4.83
N MET A 4 16.23 -14.28 -5.26
CA MET A 4 15.42 -13.09 -5.48
C MET A 4 15.23 -12.41 -4.13
N GLY A 5 15.48 -11.11 -4.09
CA GLY A 5 15.55 -10.38 -2.83
C GLY A 5 15.06 -8.95 -2.99
N ILE A 6 14.02 -8.64 -2.23
CA ILE A 6 13.61 -7.26 -1.95
C ILE A 6 14.40 -6.81 -0.72
N SER A 7 15.21 -5.76 -0.86
CA SER A 7 16.05 -5.24 0.22
C SER A 7 15.90 -3.73 0.36
N GLU A 8 15.91 -3.24 1.61
CA GLU A 8 15.90 -1.82 1.88
C GLU A 8 17.24 -1.19 1.53
N VAL A 9 17.21 -0.03 0.88
CA VAL A 9 18.41 0.80 0.67
C VAL A 9 18.49 1.82 1.81
N ARG A 10 19.56 1.72 2.61
CA ARG A 10 19.77 2.55 3.82
C ARG A 10 21.07 3.36 3.69
N PRO A 11 21.04 4.55 3.06
CA PRO A 11 22.23 5.40 2.94
C PRO A 11 22.61 6.03 4.28
N GLU A 12 23.91 6.19 4.54
CA GLU A 12 24.44 6.72 5.82
C GLU A 12 24.14 8.21 6.04
N HIS A 13 23.86 8.97 4.98
CA HIS A 13 23.72 10.43 5.02
C HIS A 13 22.28 10.91 4.85
N MET A 14 21.29 10.08 5.24
CA MET A 14 19.88 10.41 5.17
C MET A 14 19.20 10.11 6.52
N ALA A 15 18.22 10.93 6.89
CA ALA A 15 17.37 10.65 8.06
C ALA A 15 16.63 9.30 7.88
N PRO A 16 16.23 8.62 8.97
CA PRO A 16 15.41 7.43 8.87
C PRO A 16 14.00 7.75 8.35
N PRO A 17 13.27 6.75 7.81
CA PRO A 17 11.87 6.92 7.40
C PRO A 17 10.98 7.45 8.53
N ALA A 18 10.07 8.37 8.20
CA ALA A 18 9.18 8.99 9.18
C ALA A 18 8.06 8.06 9.69
N ALA A 19 7.91 6.87 9.11
CA ALA A 19 6.92 5.85 9.43
C ALA A 19 7.43 4.46 9.02
N LYS A 20 6.61 3.41 9.09
CA LYS A 20 6.98 2.03 8.73
C LYS A 20 7.02 1.79 7.21
N TYR A 21 8.00 2.38 6.55
CA TYR A 21 8.32 2.16 5.14
C TYR A 21 9.83 2.28 4.92
N ALA A 22 10.32 1.94 3.73
CA ALA A 22 11.71 2.16 3.34
C ALA A 22 11.82 3.36 2.40
N HIS A 23 12.85 4.20 2.55
CA HIS A 23 13.09 5.32 1.61
C HIS A 23 13.29 4.83 0.18
N ALA A 24 13.95 3.69 0.02
CA ALA A 24 14.10 3.00 -1.24
C ALA A 24 14.18 1.49 -0.99
N VAL A 25 13.74 0.75 -2.00
CA VAL A 25 13.83 -0.70 -2.05
C VAL A 25 14.52 -1.08 -3.34
N LYS A 26 15.47 -2.01 -3.25
CA LYS A 26 16.11 -2.64 -4.41
C LYS A 26 15.55 -4.04 -4.57
N VAL A 27 15.18 -4.37 -5.80
CA VAL A 27 14.77 -5.72 -6.19
C VAL A 27 15.84 -6.31 -7.09
N ASP A 28 16.53 -7.34 -6.62
CA ASP A 28 17.50 -8.09 -7.42
C ASP A 28 16.85 -9.37 -7.95
N LYS A 29 17.06 -9.65 -9.25
CA LYS A 29 16.65 -10.91 -9.92
C LYS A 29 15.12 -11.15 -9.89
N ALA A 30 14.33 -10.10 -10.11
CA ALA A 30 12.92 -10.26 -10.40
C ALA A 30 12.73 -10.88 -11.79
N ASP A 31 11.94 -11.94 -11.84
CA ASP A 31 11.50 -12.59 -13.07
C ASP A 31 10.13 -12.05 -13.52
N THR A 32 9.30 -11.58 -12.58
CA THR A 32 7.94 -11.06 -12.86
C THR A 32 7.63 -9.83 -12.02
N PHE A 33 6.97 -8.85 -12.63
CA PHE A 33 6.40 -7.70 -11.95
C PHE A 33 4.89 -7.72 -12.04
N LEU A 34 4.23 -7.38 -10.93
CA LEU A 34 2.80 -7.09 -10.87
C LEU A 34 2.63 -5.60 -10.63
N PHE A 35 1.89 -4.95 -11.53
CA PHE A 35 1.46 -3.57 -11.38
C PHE A 35 -0.05 -3.59 -11.15
N THR A 36 -0.52 -3.04 -10.03
CA THR A 36 -1.95 -2.84 -9.85
C THR A 36 -2.34 -1.45 -10.32
N SER A 37 -3.55 -1.32 -10.87
CA SER A 37 -4.26 -0.04 -10.84
C SER A 37 -4.38 0.45 -9.39
N GLY A 38 -4.83 1.68 -9.20
CA GLY A 38 -5.27 2.06 -7.87
C GLY A 38 -6.56 1.30 -7.51
N VAL A 39 -6.48 0.57 -6.40
CA VAL A 39 -7.54 -0.28 -5.88
C VAL A 39 -8.37 0.53 -4.90
N VAL A 40 -9.67 0.58 -5.18
CA VAL A 40 -10.68 1.36 -4.48
C VAL A 40 -11.40 0.50 -3.42
N PRO A 41 -12.10 1.11 -2.44
CA PRO A 41 -12.63 0.41 -1.28
C PRO A 41 -14.00 -0.23 -1.55
N THR A 42 -14.13 -0.88 -2.69
CA THR A 42 -15.36 -1.55 -3.13
C THR A 42 -15.27 -3.04 -2.82
N MET A 43 -16.27 -3.57 -2.12
CA MET A 43 -16.41 -5.00 -1.84
C MET A 43 -16.87 -5.77 -3.07
N SER A 44 -16.84 -7.11 -3.01
CA SER A 44 -17.27 -7.98 -4.12
C SER A 44 -18.75 -7.85 -4.48
N ASP A 45 -19.59 -7.40 -3.53
CA ASP A 45 -21.00 -7.10 -3.75
C ASP A 45 -21.25 -5.66 -4.25
N GLY A 46 -20.19 -4.87 -4.46
CA GLY A 46 -20.25 -3.49 -4.93
C GLY A 46 -20.46 -2.45 -3.84
N THR A 47 -20.58 -2.84 -2.56
CA THR A 47 -20.75 -1.90 -1.44
C THR A 47 -19.42 -1.29 -1.01
N VAL A 48 -19.49 -0.14 -0.32
CA VAL A 48 -18.33 0.60 0.21
C VAL A 48 -18.55 0.85 1.71
N PRO A 49 -17.61 0.47 2.60
CA PRO A 49 -17.68 0.82 4.01
C PRO A 49 -17.77 2.33 4.24
N PRO A 50 -18.55 2.80 5.22
CA PRO A 50 -18.65 4.25 5.48
C PRO A 50 -17.43 4.82 6.22
N SER A 51 -16.67 3.99 6.94
CA SER A 51 -15.49 4.43 7.71
C SER A 51 -14.21 4.26 6.90
N ILE A 52 -13.26 5.19 7.06
CA ILE A 52 -11.94 5.13 6.42
C ILE A 52 -11.17 3.84 6.80
N GLU A 53 -11.28 3.39 8.05
CA GLU A 53 -10.65 2.15 8.49
C GLU A 53 -11.24 0.94 7.77
N GLY A 54 -12.59 0.88 7.66
CA GLY A 54 -13.26 -0.17 6.89
C GLY A 54 -12.85 -0.17 5.43
N GLN A 55 -12.76 1.02 4.82
CA GLN A 55 -12.27 1.19 3.45
C GLN A 55 -10.82 0.72 3.29
N ALA A 56 -9.94 1.05 4.23
CA ALA A 56 -8.56 0.58 4.22
C ALA A 56 -8.46 -0.94 4.28
N ARG A 57 -9.27 -1.58 5.15
CA ARG A 57 -9.32 -3.05 5.25
C ARG A 57 -9.79 -3.69 3.95
N VAL A 58 -10.80 -3.12 3.27
CA VAL A 58 -11.26 -3.60 1.96
C VAL A 58 -10.20 -3.43 0.88
N VAL A 59 -9.56 -2.27 0.78
CA VAL A 59 -8.50 -2.03 -0.22
C VAL A 59 -7.36 -3.03 -0.04
N TRP A 60 -6.89 -3.23 1.20
CA TRP A 60 -5.84 -4.21 1.48
C TRP A 60 -6.27 -5.65 1.22
N ALA A 61 -7.49 -6.05 1.57
CA ALA A 61 -8.01 -7.38 1.26
C ALA A 61 -8.03 -7.63 -0.26
N ASN A 62 -8.49 -6.66 -1.05
CA ASN A 62 -8.50 -6.73 -2.51
C ASN A 62 -7.08 -6.82 -3.10
N LEU A 63 -6.14 -6.03 -2.58
CA LEU A 63 -4.73 -6.10 -3.01
C LEU A 63 -4.08 -7.44 -2.68
N LEU A 64 -4.38 -8.02 -1.52
CA LEU A 64 -3.88 -9.34 -1.13
C LEU A 64 -4.42 -10.45 -2.05
N GLU A 65 -5.69 -10.37 -2.46
CA GLU A 65 -6.24 -11.30 -3.45
C GLU A 65 -5.57 -11.14 -4.83
N LEU A 66 -5.27 -9.92 -5.28
CA LEU A 66 -4.50 -9.68 -6.51
C LEU A 66 -3.09 -10.26 -6.45
N LEU A 67 -2.39 -10.06 -5.33
CA LEU A 67 -1.08 -10.64 -5.09
C LEU A 67 -1.14 -12.17 -5.10
N LYS A 68 -2.09 -12.75 -4.37
CA LYS A 68 -2.29 -14.21 -4.28
C LYS A 68 -2.62 -14.82 -5.64
N ALA A 69 -3.49 -14.19 -6.42
CA ALA A 69 -3.82 -14.61 -7.79
C ALA A 69 -2.60 -14.55 -8.73
N SER A 70 -1.59 -13.76 -8.38
CA SER A 70 -0.31 -13.65 -9.09
C SER A 70 0.81 -14.48 -8.44
N GLU A 71 0.47 -15.40 -7.53
CA GLU A 71 1.41 -16.21 -6.75
C GLU A 71 2.46 -15.38 -5.98
N MET A 72 2.07 -14.18 -5.55
CA MET A 72 2.83 -13.24 -4.75
C MET A 72 2.17 -13.07 -3.38
N GLY A 73 2.88 -12.42 -2.47
CA GLY A 73 2.42 -12.08 -1.12
C GLY A 73 3.05 -10.77 -0.66
N VAL A 74 2.77 -10.36 0.59
CA VAL A 74 3.21 -9.07 1.15
C VAL A 74 4.71 -8.81 0.96
N SER A 75 5.55 -9.83 1.18
CA SER A 75 7.01 -9.73 1.03
C SER A 75 7.49 -9.38 -0.38
N HIS A 76 6.62 -9.49 -1.39
CA HIS A 76 6.92 -9.18 -2.79
C HIS A 76 6.57 -7.72 -3.13
N ILE A 77 5.90 -6.97 -2.24
CA ILE A 77 5.54 -5.57 -2.50
C ILE A 77 6.81 -4.73 -2.49
N ALA A 78 7.15 -4.12 -3.63
CA ALA A 78 8.32 -3.27 -3.77
C ALA A 78 7.99 -1.80 -3.53
N SER A 79 6.83 -1.34 -4.00
CA SER A 79 6.39 0.05 -3.89
C SER A 79 4.87 0.16 -3.73
N MET A 80 4.42 1.20 -3.05
CA MET A 80 3.00 1.57 -2.99
C MET A 80 2.81 3.09 -2.99
N THR A 81 1.67 3.52 -3.53
CA THR A 81 1.16 4.88 -3.36
C THR A 81 -0.22 4.81 -2.76
N THR A 82 -0.42 5.51 -1.64
CA THR A 82 -1.69 5.61 -0.94
C THR A 82 -2.24 7.01 -1.10
N TYR A 83 -3.44 7.12 -1.65
CA TYR A 83 -4.19 8.37 -1.74
C TYR A 83 -5.27 8.38 -0.66
N VAL A 84 -5.37 9.48 0.10
CA VAL A 84 -6.40 9.66 1.13
C VAL A 84 -7.12 10.99 0.87
N VAL A 85 -8.45 10.96 0.86
CA VAL A 85 -9.25 12.17 0.69
C VAL A 85 -9.08 13.08 1.92
N ALA A 86 -8.70 14.33 1.66
CA ALA A 86 -8.56 15.37 2.67
C ALA A 86 -9.94 15.76 3.22
N GLY A 87 -9.96 16.22 4.48
CA GLY A 87 -11.17 16.70 5.11
C GLY A 87 -10.97 16.89 6.60
N ASP A 88 -12.08 17.14 7.29
CA ASP A 88 -12.08 17.18 8.74
C ASP A 88 -11.57 15.85 9.31
N GLN A 89 -10.83 15.92 10.40
CA GLN A 89 -10.20 14.77 11.06
C GLN A 89 -9.16 14.04 10.18
N LEU A 90 -8.44 14.79 9.32
CA LEU A 90 -7.38 14.22 8.49
C LEU A 90 -6.36 13.44 9.32
N ARG A 91 -5.98 13.93 10.50
CA ARG A 91 -5.02 13.26 11.39
C ARG A 91 -5.49 11.84 11.74
N GLU A 92 -6.72 11.71 12.22
CA GLU A 92 -7.34 10.45 12.62
C GLU A 92 -7.52 9.50 11.42
N ARG A 93 -7.87 10.06 10.25
CA ARG A 93 -7.94 9.28 9.00
C ARG A 93 -6.58 8.70 8.62
N LEU A 94 -5.53 9.51 8.67
CA LEU A 94 -4.17 9.07 8.36
C LEU A 94 -3.69 8.01 9.35
N ASP A 95 -3.98 8.18 10.65
CA ASP A 95 -3.63 7.21 11.69
C ASP A 95 -4.34 5.86 11.44
N ALA A 96 -5.63 5.87 11.07
CA ALA A 96 -6.36 4.65 10.72
C ALA A 96 -5.81 3.95 9.46
N VAL A 97 -5.54 4.71 8.40
CA VAL A 97 -4.99 4.16 7.14
C VAL A 97 -3.60 3.56 7.37
N MET A 98 -2.73 4.26 8.10
CA MET A 98 -1.39 3.77 8.43
C MET A 98 -1.44 2.57 9.39
N GLY A 99 -2.37 2.56 10.34
CA GLY A 99 -2.58 1.42 11.25
C GLY A 99 -2.90 0.13 10.48
N VAL A 100 -3.89 0.19 9.56
CA VAL A 100 -4.25 -0.98 8.74
C VAL A 100 -3.11 -1.42 7.83
N ARG A 101 -2.39 -0.48 7.19
CA ARG A 101 -1.18 -0.81 6.41
C ARG A 101 -0.16 -1.56 7.28
N ASP A 102 0.13 -1.04 8.46
CA ASP A 102 1.14 -1.61 9.35
C ASP A 102 0.74 -3.02 9.85
N GLU A 103 -0.55 -3.26 10.12
CA GLU A 103 -1.08 -4.59 10.44
C GLU A 103 -0.84 -5.58 9.29
N VAL A 104 -1.16 -5.19 8.05
CA VAL A 104 -1.05 -6.06 6.87
C VAL A 104 0.40 -6.29 6.46
N MET A 105 1.24 -5.25 6.52
CA MET A 105 2.64 -5.30 6.11
C MET A 105 3.54 -5.97 7.14
N GLY A 106 3.14 -6.01 8.42
CA GLY A 106 3.95 -6.56 9.51
C GLY A 106 5.34 -5.92 9.56
N ASP A 107 6.38 -6.74 9.43
CA ASP A 107 7.77 -6.29 9.40
C ASP A 107 8.27 -5.89 8.01
N HIS A 108 7.52 -6.21 6.94
CA HIS A 108 7.93 -5.87 5.57
C HIS A 108 7.93 -4.35 5.36
N ARG A 109 8.94 -3.85 4.64
CA ARG A 109 9.11 -2.43 4.32
C ARG A 109 9.25 -2.25 2.82
N ALA A 110 8.19 -1.73 2.20
CA ALA A 110 8.21 -1.30 0.81
C ALA A 110 8.58 0.19 0.70
N ALA A 111 8.93 0.64 -0.51
CA ALA A 111 8.85 2.06 -0.81
C ALA A 111 7.39 2.51 -0.70
N SER A 112 7.14 3.69 -0.13
CA SER A 112 5.78 4.14 0.14
C SER A 112 5.66 5.65 -0.02
N THR A 113 4.62 6.07 -0.73
CA THR A 113 4.19 7.47 -0.82
C THR A 113 2.77 7.58 -0.27
N LEU A 114 2.52 8.57 0.59
CA LEU A 114 1.18 8.93 1.03
C LEU A 114 0.85 10.33 0.51
N VAL A 115 -0.29 10.46 -0.16
CA VAL A 115 -0.75 11.73 -0.75
C VAL A 115 -2.17 12.03 -0.27
N THR A 116 -2.39 13.24 0.22
CA THR A 116 -3.74 13.73 0.51
C THR A 116 -4.33 14.40 -0.74
N VAL A 117 -5.52 13.99 -1.16
CA VAL A 117 -6.20 14.48 -2.37
C VAL A 117 -7.52 15.15 -2.03
N PRO A 118 -8.03 16.11 -2.82
CA PRO A 118 -9.31 16.76 -2.51
C PRO A 118 -10.52 15.83 -2.71
N ALA A 119 -10.43 14.86 -3.61
CA ALA A 119 -11.49 13.89 -3.89
C ALA A 119 -10.93 12.69 -4.69
N LEU A 120 -11.71 11.61 -4.75
CA LEU A 120 -11.55 10.50 -5.69
C LEU A 120 -12.71 10.49 -6.70
N ALA A 121 -12.72 9.53 -7.63
CA ALA A 121 -13.71 9.48 -8.71
C ALA A 121 -15.16 9.27 -8.22
N ARG A 122 -15.36 8.76 -7.00
CA ARG A 122 -16.66 8.70 -6.33
C ARG A 122 -16.58 9.33 -4.95
N ALA A 123 -17.66 10.00 -4.54
CA ALA A 123 -17.70 10.74 -3.29
C ALA A 123 -17.61 9.84 -2.05
N GLU A 124 -18.12 8.60 -2.15
CA GLU A 124 -18.03 7.62 -1.07
C GLU A 124 -16.63 7.01 -0.90
N TRP A 125 -15.72 7.17 -1.87
CA TRP A 125 -14.36 6.66 -1.78
C TRP A 125 -13.47 7.66 -1.03
N LEU A 126 -12.93 7.23 0.10
CA LEU A 126 -12.09 8.05 0.96
C LEU A 126 -10.59 7.72 0.80
N MET A 127 -10.26 6.62 0.13
CA MET A 127 -8.88 6.26 -0.16
C MET A 127 -8.74 5.29 -1.35
N GLU A 128 -7.54 5.19 -1.89
CA GLU A 128 -7.16 4.26 -2.95
C GLU A 128 -5.67 3.91 -2.82
N ILE A 129 -5.27 2.69 -3.19
CA ILE A 129 -3.86 2.27 -3.17
C ILE A 129 -3.48 1.61 -4.49
N SER A 130 -2.38 2.07 -5.10
CA SER A 130 -1.70 1.34 -6.17
C SER A 130 -0.41 0.71 -5.64
N LEU A 131 -0.10 -0.51 -6.04
CA LEU A 131 1.15 -1.18 -5.69
C LEU A 131 1.92 -1.69 -6.90
N ILE A 132 3.22 -1.85 -6.69
CA ILE A 132 4.13 -2.60 -7.55
C ILE A 132 4.71 -3.73 -6.70
N ALA A 133 4.58 -4.96 -7.17
CA ALA A 133 5.21 -6.14 -6.57
C ALA A 133 6.12 -6.83 -7.57
N ALA A 134 7.09 -7.59 -7.07
CA ALA A 134 8.08 -8.30 -7.86
C ALA A 134 8.42 -9.66 -7.25
N LYS A 135 8.58 -10.67 -8.11
CA LYS A 135 8.92 -12.06 -7.78
C LYS A 135 9.97 -12.58 -8.74
#